data_AF-A0A388T928-F1
#
_entry.id   AF-A0A388T928-F1
#
_cell.length_a   1.000
_cell.length_b   1.000
_cell.length_c   1.000
_cell.angle_alpha   90.00
_cell.angle_beta   90.00
_cell.angle_gamma   90.00
#
_symmetry.space_group_name_H-M   'P 1'
#
loop_
_entity.id
_entity.type
_entity.pdbx_description
1 polymer ?
#
loop_
_entity_poly.entity_id
_entity_poly.type
_entity_poly.pdbx_seq_one_letter_code
_entity_poly.pdbx_strand_id
1 'polypeptide(L)'
;MSDWTGNTHSVHSTNGSRHLAVAEREQHDYYATEPKATELLLELDTFSDVWECACGGGHMAEVLKTHGLLSTASDKYDYGYGNIFDFLTSPFVPDALWDGDIITNPPYAFANQFIEIGISRLCNGRKLALFLPIRYLEGKERKNIFKKYPPKKVWVSSSRLICARNGDFSKTKDSAVCYAWFIWEKGFSGETKLGWFN
;
A
#
# COMPACT_ATOMS: atom_id res chain seq x y z
N MET A 1 47.05 -5.44 -5.10
CA MET A 1 45.74 -5.86 -4.56
C MET A 1 44.95 -4.60 -4.36
N SER A 2 43.90 -4.39 -5.14
CA SER A 2 43.11 -3.16 -5.13
C SER A 2 42.35 -3.04 -3.81
N ASP A 3 42.82 -2.11 -3.00
CA ASP A 3 42.13 -1.44 -1.93
C ASP A 3 40.78 -0.91 -2.42
N TRP A 4 39.72 -1.44 -1.81
CA TRP A 4 38.35 -1.00 -2.03
C TRP A 4 38.21 0.46 -1.59
N THR A 5 38.02 1.37 -2.56
CA THR A 5 37.68 2.77 -2.31
C THR A 5 36.18 2.89 -2.10
N GLY A 6 35.73 2.46 -0.92
CA GLY A 6 34.35 2.64 -0.48
C GLY A 6 33.86 4.07 -0.67
N ASN A 7 32.61 4.20 -1.14
CA ASN A 7 31.95 5.45 -1.47
C ASN A 7 32.15 6.50 -0.36
N THR A 8 32.75 7.65 -0.70
CA THR A 8 33.10 8.75 0.21
C THR A 8 31.89 9.56 0.70
N HIS A 9 30.68 9.04 0.52
CA HIS A 9 29.48 9.61 1.12
C HIS A 9 29.29 9.07 2.53
N SER A 10 29.31 10.01 3.47
CA SER A 10 29.36 9.81 4.91
C SER A 10 28.33 8.82 5.46
N VAL A 11 28.80 8.09 6.48
CA VAL A 11 28.15 7.04 7.28
C VAL A 11 26.88 7.51 8.04
N HIS A 12 26.38 8.72 7.75
CA HIS A 12 25.27 9.38 8.44
C HIS A 12 24.29 10.11 7.50
N SER A 13 23.92 9.50 6.37
CA SER A 13 22.55 9.74 5.88
C SER A 13 21.63 8.81 6.68
N THR A 14 21.05 9.33 7.76
CA THR A 14 19.98 8.60 8.43
C THR A 14 18.86 8.43 7.42
N ASN A 15 18.56 7.19 7.01
CA ASN A 15 17.27 6.89 6.39
C ASN A 15 16.19 7.28 7.41
N GLY A 16 15.67 8.50 7.29
CA GLY A 16 14.78 9.11 8.28
C GLY A 16 15.37 10.25 9.11
N SER A 17 16.34 11.03 8.62
CA SER A 17 16.70 12.33 9.23
C SER A 17 15.46 13.21 9.35
N ARG A 18 14.84 13.24 10.54
CA ARG A 18 13.67 14.07 10.89
C ARG A 18 13.94 15.58 10.89
N HIS A 19 15.15 16.02 10.55
CA HIS A 19 15.65 17.35 10.90
C HIS A 19 15.86 18.33 9.73
N LEU A 20 15.48 17.98 8.48
CA LEU A 20 15.53 18.94 7.36
C LEU A 20 14.26 19.08 6.52
N ALA A 21 13.19 18.33 6.81
CA ALA A 21 11.88 18.58 6.22
C ALA A 21 10.98 19.26 7.25
N VAL A 22 11.05 20.59 7.33
CA VAL A 22 9.91 21.41 7.80
C VAL A 22 8.86 21.42 6.69
N ALA A 23 8.45 20.23 6.25
CA ALA A 23 7.25 20.06 5.46
C ALA A 23 6.19 19.68 6.48
N GLU A 24 5.17 20.52 6.64
CA GLU A 24 3.98 20.15 7.40
C GLU A 24 3.53 18.76 6.92
N ARG A 25 3.24 17.87 7.89
CA ARG A 25 2.49 16.66 7.57
C ARG A 25 1.15 17.14 7.05
N GLU A 26 0.96 16.98 5.74
CA GLU A 26 -0.25 17.37 5.04
C GLU A 26 -1.47 16.71 5.70
N GLN A 27 -2.58 17.44 5.73
CA GLN A 27 -3.70 17.26 6.67
C GLN A 27 -4.32 15.84 6.70
N HIS A 28 -4.10 15.01 5.67
CA HIS A 28 -4.76 13.70 5.49
C HIS A 28 -3.88 12.54 4.97
N ASP A 29 -2.56 12.70 4.81
CA ASP A 29 -1.65 11.64 4.31
C ASP A 29 -2.06 11.02 2.94
N TYR A 30 -2.51 11.84 1.97
CA TYR A 30 -2.87 11.40 0.61
C TYR A 30 -1.63 11.20 -0.29
N TYR A 31 -1.41 9.97 -0.77
CA TYR A 31 -0.33 9.58 -1.67
C TYR A 31 -0.89 8.92 -2.93
N ALA A 32 -0.79 9.59 -4.08
CA ALA A 32 -1.15 9.00 -5.37
C ALA A 32 -0.06 8.01 -5.80
N THR A 33 -0.44 6.75 -5.94
CA THR A 33 0.45 5.69 -6.43
C THR A 33 0.66 5.86 -7.93
N GLU A 34 1.91 5.74 -8.38
CA GLU A 34 2.19 5.64 -9.81
C GLU A 34 1.46 4.42 -10.42
N PRO A 35 0.72 4.59 -11.54
CA PRO A 35 0.02 3.50 -12.22
C PRO A 35 0.87 2.25 -12.45
N LYS A 36 2.18 2.42 -12.70
CA LYS A 36 3.13 1.33 -12.91
C LYS A 36 3.22 0.35 -11.74
N ALA A 37 3.04 0.82 -10.50
CA ALA A 37 3.07 -0.06 -9.32
C ALA A 37 1.90 -1.06 -9.33
N THR A 38 0.72 -0.62 -9.78
CA THR A 38 -0.47 -1.46 -9.92
C THR A 38 -0.32 -2.42 -11.09
N GLU A 39 0.17 -1.95 -12.24
CA GLU A 39 0.45 -2.83 -13.40
C GLU A 39 1.38 -3.99 -13.02
N LEU A 40 2.48 -3.68 -12.34
CA LEU A 40 3.44 -4.69 -11.87
C LEU A 40 2.82 -5.64 -10.83
N LEU A 41 1.90 -5.17 -9.98
CA LEU A 41 1.19 -6.04 -9.06
C LEU A 41 0.36 -7.10 -9.80
N LEU A 42 -0.33 -6.70 -10.86
CA LEU A 42 -1.19 -7.59 -11.65
C LEU A 42 -0.40 -8.64 -12.44
N GLU A 43 0.90 -8.42 -12.67
CA GLU A 43 1.82 -9.43 -13.21
C GLU A 43 2.23 -10.50 -12.17
N LEU A 44 2.14 -10.18 -10.86
CA LEU A 44 2.64 -11.02 -9.76
C LEU A 44 1.58 -11.91 -9.12
N ASP A 45 0.32 -11.50 -9.17
CA ASP A 45 -0.79 -12.19 -8.52
C ASP A 45 -2.12 -11.96 -9.25
N THR A 46 -3.07 -12.85 -9.03
CA THR A 46 -4.40 -12.75 -9.62
C THR A 46 -5.38 -12.12 -8.65
N PHE A 47 -6.25 -11.24 -9.16
CA PHE A 47 -7.28 -10.58 -8.35
C PHE A 47 -8.64 -10.65 -9.06
N SER A 48 -9.71 -10.50 -8.29
CA SER A 48 -11.10 -10.49 -8.78
C SER A 48 -11.91 -9.44 -8.04
N ASP A 49 -12.79 -8.74 -8.76
CA ASP A 49 -13.78 -7.82 -8.20
C ASP A 49 -13.17 -6.87 -7.16
N VAL A 50 -12.21 -6.05 -7.60
CA VAL A 50 -11.37 -5.27 -6.72
C VAL A 50 -12.11 -4.05 -6.18
N TRP A 51 -12.00 -3.85 -4.86
CA TRP A 51 -12.31 -2.59 -4.19
C TRP A 51 -11.04 -1.78 -3.91
N GLU A 52 -10.91 -0.59 -4.50
CA GLU A 52 -9.92 0.41 -4.09
C GLU A 52 -10.52 1.35 -3.04
N CYS A 53 -10.25 1.08 -1.76
CA CYS A 53 -10.96 1.71 -0.64
C CYS A 53 -10.32 2.97 -0.04
N ALA A 54 -9.27 3.48 -0.67
CA ALA A 54 -8.66 4.79 -0.39
C ALA A 54 -8.16 5.38 -1.72
N CYS A 55 -9.09 5.58 -2.66
CA CYS A 55 -8.75 5.77 -4.06
C CYS A 55 -8.15 7.14 -4.40
N GLY A 56 -8.31 8.14 -3.52
CA GLY A 56 -7.93 9.51 -3.83
C GLY A 56 -8.46 9.95 -5.19
N GLY A 57 -7.58 10.45 -6.07
CA GLY A 57 -7.89 10.84 -7.44
C GLY A 57 -8.08 9.70 -8.45
N GLY A 58 -8.10 8.44 -8.01
CA GLY A 58 -8.43 7.28 -8.86
C GLY A 58 -7.28 6.71 -9.70
N HIS A 59 -6.02 7.04 -9.39
CA HIS A 59 -4.87 6.61 -10.19
C HIS A 59 -4.70 5.09 -10.27
N MET A 60 -4.94 4.35 -9.17
CA MET A 60 -4.92 2.88 -9.23
C MET A 60 -6.25 2.33 -9.73
N ALA A 61 -7.40 2.91 -9.35
CA ALA A 61 -8.70 2.51 -9.86
C ALA A 61 -8.76 2.50 -11.37
N GLU A 62 -8.24 3.54 -12.04
CA GLU A 62 -8.27 3.57 -13.51
C GLU A 62 -7.43 2.44 -14.12
N VAL A 63 -6.30 2.06 -13.54
CA VAL A 63 -5.55 0.85 -13.95
C VAL A 63 -6.39 -0.41 -13.71
N LEU A 64 -6.98 -0.57 -12.53
CA LEU A 64 -7.81 -1.73 -12.23
C LEU A 64 -9.02 -1.83 -13.18
N LYS A 65 -9.58 -0.69 -13.58
CA LYS A 65 -10.70 -0.59 -14.50
C LYS A 65 -10.31 -0.95 -15.93
N THR A 66 -9.14 -0.52 -16.42
CA THR A 66 -8.66 -0.89 -17.76
C THR A 66 -8.41 -2.40 -17.88
N HIS A 67 -8.04 -3.06 -16.77
CA HIS A 67 -7.91 -4.53 -16.69
C HIS A 67 -9.24 -5.27 -16.41
N GLY A 68 -10.37 -4.55 -16.32
CA GLY A 68 -11.68 -5.15 -16.04
C GLY A 68 -11.84 -5.73 -14.63
N LEU A 69 -10.99 -5.29 -13.68
CA LEU A 69 -10.97 -5.78 -12.31
C LEU A 69 -11.68 -4.86 -11.32
N LEU A 70 -11.81 -3.56 -11.61
CA LEU A 70 -12.39 -2.61 -10.68
C LEU A 70 -13.91 -2.84 -10.52
N SER A 71 -14.32 -3.22 -9.30
CA SER A 71 -15.73 -3.30 -8.92
C SER A 71 -16.21 -2.00 -8.29
N THR A 72 -15.44 -1.45 -7.34
CA THR A 72 -15.78 -0.17 -6.70
C THR A 72 -14.54 0.58 -6.23
N ALA A 73 -14.62 1.90 -6.24
CA ALA A 73 -13.61 2.80 -5.71
C ALA A 73 -14.26 3.73 -4.69
N SER A 74 -13.56 3.98 -3.58
CA SER A 74 -14.05 4.89 -2.56
C SER A 74 -12.92 5.57 -1.80
N ASP A 75 -13.20 6.74 -1.25
CA ASP A 75 -12.33 7.44 -0.33
C ASP A 75 -13.14 8.12 0.78
N LYS A 76 -12.50 8.37 1.92
CA LYS A 76 -13.11 9.11 3.03
C LYS A 76 -13.43 10.56 2.65
N TYR A 77 -12.63 11.15 1.76
CA TYR A 77 -12.79 12.52 1.31
C TYR A 77 -13.15 12.59 -0.17
N ASP A 78 -13.77 13.70 -0.58
CA ASP A 78 -14.05 13.95 -1.99
C ASP A 78 -12.80 14.48 -2.70
N TYR A 79 -12.18 13.63 -3.51
CA TYR A 79 -11.06 13.96 -4.39
C TYR A 79 -11.47 14.03 -5.87
N GLY A 80 -12.78 14.05 -6.16
CA GLY A 80 -13.30 14.03 -7.53
C GLY A 80 -13.30 12.65 -8.20
N TYR A 81 -13.07 11.57 -7.45
CA TYR A 81 -13.12 10.19 -7.94
C TYR A 81 -13.72 9.24 -6.89
N GLY A 82 -14.47 8.24 -7.35
CA GLY A 82 -15.04 7.20 -6.50
C GLY A 82 -16.17 7.69 -5.59
N ASN A 83 -16.65 6.80 -4.72
CA ASN A 83 -17.68 7.10 -3.73
C ASN A 83 -17.08 7.69 -2.45
N ILE A 84 -17.78 8.62 -1.81
CA ILE A 84 -17.42 9.09 -0.47
C ILE A 84 -17.83 8.02 0.56
N PHE A 85 -16.86 7.31 1.12
CA PHE A 85 -17.05 6.25 2.10
C PHE A 85 -15.81 6.08 2.98
N ASP A 86 -15.98 6.17 4.31
CA ASP A 86 -14.87 5.95 5.25
C ASP A 86 -14.65 4.45 5.44
N PHE A 87 -13.61 3.92 4.80
CA PHE A 87 -13.30 2.50 4.88
C PHE A 87 -13.14 1.97 6.31
N LEU A 88 -12.71 2.79 7.27
CA LEU A 88 -12.47 2.34 8.64
C LEU A 88 -13.72 2.38 9.52
N THR A 89 -14.62 3.33 9.28
CA THR A 89 -15.73 3.63 10.21
C THR A 89 -17.11 3.46 9.62
N SER A 90 -17.26 3.56 8.29
CA SER A 90 -18.57 3.40 7.66
C SER A 90 -19.10 1.98 7.88
N PRO A 91 -20.39 1.82 8.21
CA PRO A 91 -20.97 0.52 8.45
C PRO A 91 -20.92 -0.31 7.18
N PHE A 92 -20.41 -1.54 7.30
CA PHE A 92 -20.68 -2.58 6.33
C PHE A 92 -22.06 -3.16 6.67
N VAL A 93 -22.84 -3.58 5.67
CA VAL A 93 -24.13 -4.23 5.96
C VAL A 93 -23.86 -5.40 6.92
N PRO A 94 -24.59 -5.51 8.05
CA PRO A 94 -24.40 -6.62 8.99
C PRO A 94 -24.42 -7.96 8.25
N ASP A 95 -23.46 -8.82 8.54
CA ASP A 95 -23.26 -10.15 7.93
C ASP A 95 -22.92 -10.18 6.43
N ALA A 96 -22.85 -9.03 5.76
CA ALA A 96 -22.25 -8.98 4.43
C ALA A 96 -20.72 -9.12 4.56
N LEU A 97 -20.13 -9.93 3.70
CA LEU A 97 -18.69 -9.95 3.45
C LEU A 97 -18.44 -9.54 1.99
N TRP A 98 -17.32 -8.91 1.75
CA TRP A 98 -16.83 -8.60 0.42
C TRP A 98 -16.29 -9.87 -0.24
N ASP A 99 -16.99 -10.38 -1.25
CA ASP A 99 -16.58 -11.54 -2.05
C ASP A 99 -15.71 -11.14 -3.26
N GLY A 100 -14.89 -10.10 -3.09
CA GLY A 100 -13.86 -9.69 -4.03
C GLY A 100 -12.56 -9.43 -3.28
N ASP A 101 -11.56 -8.92 -3.99
CA ASP A 101 -10.29 -8.53 -3.39
C ASP A 101 -10.26 -7.02 -3.07
N ILE A 102 -9.32 -6.60 -2.23
CA ILE A 102 -9.07 -5.19 -1.93
C ILE A 102 -7.64 -4.88 -2.31
N ILE A 103 -7.44 -3.84 -3.14
CA ILE A 103 -6.12 -3.32 -3.52
C ILE A 103 -6.13 -1.84 -3.23
N THR A 104 -5.22 -1.36 -2.39
CA THR A 104 -5.15 0.08 -2.09
C THR A 104 -3.76 0.51 -1.60
N ASN A 105 -3.53 1.81 -1.60
CA ASN A 105 -2.41 2.50 -0.98
C ASN A 105 -2.99 3.30 0.18
N PRO A 106 -3.04 2.73 1.40
CA PRO A 106 -3.75 3.35 2.50
C PRO A 106 -2.93 4.52 3.07
N PRO A 107 -3.57 5.48 3.75
CA PRO A 107 -2.85 6.45 4.57
C PRO A 107 -2.01 5.72 5.63
N TYR A 108 -0.68 5.84 5.58
CA TYR A 108 0.24 4.97 6.34
C TYR A 108 0.08 5.05 7.86
N ALA A 109 -0.41 6.17 8.38
CA ALA A 109 -0.72 6.33 9.81
C ALA A 109 -1.81 5.35 10.29
N PHE A 110 -2.67 4.88 9.37
CA PHE A 110 -3.79 3.99 9.66
C PHE A 110 -3.62 2.58 9.09
N ALA A 111 -2.44 2.22 8.60
CA ALA A 111 -2.20 0.94 7.93
C ALA A 111 -2.58 -0.29 8.79
N ASN A 112 -2.35 -0.25 10.10
CA ASN A 112 -2.78 -1.31 11.00
C ASN A 112 -4.31 -1.47 10.98
N GLN A 113 -5.06 -0.37 11.10
CA GLN A 113 -6.52 -0.38 11.06
C GLN A 113 -7.05 -0.87 9.70
N PHE A 114 -6.40 -0.47 8.60
CA PHE A 114 -6.74 -0.98 7.25
C PHE A 114 -6.56 -2.49 7.14
N ILE A 115 -5.53 -3.07 7.77
CA ILE A 115 -5.34 -4.53 7.81
C ILE A 115 -6.47 -5.18 8.60
N GLU A 116 -6.77 -4.71 9.80
CA GLU A 116 -7.78 -5.33 10.66
C GLU A 116 -9.18 -5.25 10.06
N ILE A 117 -9.57 -4.08 9.54
CA ILE A 117 -10.87 -3.85 8.91
C ILE A 117 -10.95 -4.52 7.54
N GLY A 118 -9.87 -4.51 6.76
CA GLY A 118 -9.84 -5.20 5.47
C GLY A 118 -10.05 -6.70 5.65
N ILE A 119 -9.28 -7.34 6.53
CA ILE A 119 -9.43 -8.78 6.78
C ILE A 119 -10.81 -9.12 7.37
N SER A 120 -11.37 -8.27 8.24
CA SER A 120 -12.69 -8.54 8.81
C SER A 120 -13.78 -8.50 7.74
N ARG A 121 -13.68 -7.61 6.76
CA ARG A 121 -14.66 -7.43 5.67
C ARG A 121 -14.60 -8.47 4.56
N LEU A 122 -13.46 -9.10 4.32
CA LEU A 122 -13.30 -10.05 3.21
C LEU A 122 -14.06 -11.37 3.41
N CYS A 123 -14.46 -12.05 2.34
CA CYS A 123 -14.78 -13.48 2.37
C CYS A 123 -13.49 -14.30 2.59
N ASN A 124 -13.62 -15.53 3.12
CA ASN A 124 -12.47 -16.44 3.24
C ASN A 124 -11.85 -16.70 1.86
N GLY A 125 -10.52 -16.71 1.78
CA GLY A 125 -9.79 -16.88 0.53
C GLY A 125 -9.61 -15.60 -0.31
N ARG A 126 -10.31 -14.51 0.03
CA ARG A 126 -10.10 -13.20 -0.63
C ARG A 126 -8.90 -12.46 -0.07
N LYS A 127 -8.36 -11.55 -0.88
CA LYS A 127 -7.06 -10.90 -0.67
C LYS A 127 -7.21 -9.44 -0.29
N LEU A 128 -6.29 -9.01 0.58
CA LEU A 128 -6.02 -7.61 0.87
C LEU A 128 -4.58 -7.31 0.42
N ALA A 129 -4.40 -6.49 -0.60
CA ALA A 129 -3.11 -6.00 -1.07
C ALA A 129 -2.94 -4.53 -0.69
N LEU A 130 -1.93 -4.23 0.14
CA LEU A 130 -1.58 -2.88 0.54
C LEU A 130 -0.22 -2.50 -0.01
N PHE A 131 -0.13 -1.33 -0.65
CA PHE A 131 1.15 -0.73 -1.04
C PHE A 131 1.71 0.07 0.13
N LEU A 132 2.85 -0.35 0.68
CA LEU A 132 3.43 0.25 1.89
C LEU A 132 4.96 0.36 1.77
N PRO A 133 5.60 1.32 2.47
CA PRO A 133 7.05 1.35 2.60
C PRO A 133 7.58 0.05 3.23
N ILE A 134 8.73 -0.46 2.77
CA ILE A 134 9.33 -1.71 3.28
C ILE A 134 9.61 -1.68 4.80
N ARG A 135 9.89 -0.49 5.34
CA ARG A 135 10.01 -0.22 6.79
C ARG A 135 8.73 -0.54 7.59
N TYR A 136 7.63 -0.89 6.93
CA TYR A 136 6.45 -1.42 7.59
C TYR A 136 6.70 -2.81 8.21
N LEU A 137 7.72 -3.55 7.76
CA LEU A 137 8.12 -4.83 8.35
C LEU A 137 8.67 -4.70 9.78
N GLU A 138 9.12 -3.52 10.20
CA GLU A 138 9.65 -3.29 11.55
C GLU A 138 8.65 -2.57 12.47
N GLY A 139 8.83 -2.70 13.79
CA GLY A 139 8.04 -1.98 14.79
C GLY A 139 7.29 -2.90 15.74
N LYS A 140 7.27 -2.53 17.03
CA LYS A 140 6.70 -3.37 18.11
C LYS A 140 5.21 -3.65 17.92
N GLU A 141 4.44 -2.64 17.53
CA GLU A 141 2.99 -2.79 17.30
C GLU A 141 2.70 -3.65 16.06
N ARG A 142 3.46 -3.45 14.97
CA ARG A 142 3.29 -4.20 13.72
C ARG A 142 3.61 -5.68 13.89
N LYS A 143 4.53 -6.03 14.80
CA LYS A 143 4.76 -7.44 15.20
C LYS A 143 3.47 -8.13 15.67
N ASN A 144 2.61 -7.43 16.41
CA ASN A 144 1.35 -8.03 16.87
C ASN A 144 0.36 -8.21 15.72
N ILE A 145 0.31 -7.26 14.79
CA ILE A 145 -0.49 -7.38 13.56
C ILE A 145 -0.01 -8.57 12.72
N PHE A 146 1.30 -8.70 12.45
CA PHE A 146 1.82 -9.82 11.66
C PHE A 146 1.67 -11.18 12.34
N LYS A 147 1.67 -11.24 13.68
CA LYS A 147 1.37 -12.47 14.42
C LYS A 147 -0.10 -12.87 14.30
N LYS A 148 -1.01 -11.90 14.37
CA LYS A 148 -2.46 -12.12 14.28
C LYS A 148 -2.89 -12.41 12.84
N TYR A 149 -2.29 -11.69 11.90
CA TYR A 149 -2.57 -11.69 10.48
C TYR A 149 -1.25 -11.71 9.69
N PRO A 150 -0.62 -12.88 9.51
CA PRO A 150 0.58 -12.97 8.70
C PRO A 150 0.24 -12.67 7.23
N PRO A 151 0.96 -11.77 6.53
CA PRO A 151 0.79 -11.63 5.09
C PRO A 151 1.24 -12.94 4.42
N LYS A 152 0.49 -13.36 3.40
CA LYS A 152 0.85 -14.54 2.59
C LYS A 152 2.06 -14.25 1.71
N LYS A 153 2.13 -13.04 1.15
CA LYS A 153 3.24 -12.60 0.30
C LYS A 153 3.66 -11.16 0.62
N VAL A 154 4.95 -10.88 0.48
CA VAL A 154 5.51 -9.54 0.44
C VAL A 154 6.39 -9.44 -0.81
N TRP A 155 6.04 -8.55 -1.72
CA TRP A 155 6.80 -8.28 -2.95
C TRP A 155 7.50 -6.93 -2.85
N VAL A 156 8.82 -6.94 -2.78
CA VAL A 156 9.67 -5.75 -2.64
C VAL A 156 10.02 -5.20 -4.01
N SER A 157 9.78 -3.92 -4.24
CA SER A 157 10.19 -3.25 -5.48
C SER A 157 11.71 -3.08 -5.49
N SER A 158 12.40 -3.60 -6.52
CA SER A 158 13.85 -3.40 -6.66
C SER A 158 14.18 -2.00 -7.19
N SER A 159 13.31 -1.45 -8.02
CA SER A 159 13.37 -0.09 -8.55
C SER A 159 12.58 0.89 -7.68
N ARG A 160 12.81 2.19 -7.88
CA ARG A 160 12.11 3.27 -7.15
C ARG A 160 10.79 3.58 -7.82
N LEU A 161 9.69 3.17 -7.16
CA LEU A 161 8.34 3.57 -7.54
C LEU A 161 7.99 4.89 -6.87
N ILE A 162 7.37 5.79 -7.62
CA ILE A 162 7.05 7.13 -7.14
C ILE A 162 5.63 7.14 -6.54
N CYS A 163 5.48 7.72 -5.35
CA CYS A 163 4.18 8.10 -4.80
C CYS A 163 4.09 9.62 -4.75
N ALA A 164 3.24 10.20 -5.58
CA ALA A 164 3.06 11.64 -5.65
C ALA A 164 2.19 12.12 -4.48
N ARG A 165 2.77 13.00 -3.67
CA ARG A 165 2.03 13.67 -2.59
C ARG A 165 0.94 14.55 -3.22
N ASN A 166 -0.31 14.39 -2.79
CA ASN A 166 -1.46 15.10 -3.35
C ASN A 166 -1.73 14.91 -4.86
N GLY A 167 -1.24 13.82 -5.48
CA GLY A 167 -1.41 13.61 -6.93
C GLY A 167 -0.50 14.49 -7.80
N ASP A 168 0.39 15.28 -7.22
CA ASP A 168 1.32 16.13 -7.97
C ASP A 168 2.63 15.38 -8.28
N PHE A 169 2.63 14.65 -9.39
CA PHE A 169 3.81 13.93 -9.89
C PHE A 169 4.94 14.88 -10.34
N SER A 170 4.65 16.17 -10.60
CA SER A 170 5.65 17.12 -11.11
C SER A 170 6.69 17.53 -10.05
N LYS A 171 6.33 17.42 -8.76
CA LYS A 171 7.18 17.80 -7.62
C LYS A 171 7.93 16.63 -6.99
N THR A 172 7.62 15.38 -7.35
CA THR A 172 8.21 14.19 -6.75
C THR A 172 9.22 13.58 -7.71
N LYS A 173 10.44 14.14 -7.75
CA LYS A 173 11.49 13.73 -8.72
C LYS A 173 12.33 12.54 -8.29
N ASP A 174 12.44 12.29 -6.99
CA ASP A 174 13.21 11.15 -6.48
C ASP A 174 12.75 10.81 -5.06
N SER A 175 12.35 9.56 -4.83
CA SER A 175 11.98 9.07 -3.51
C SER A 175 12.96 7.98 -3.10
N ALA A 176 13.74 8.23 -2.04
CA ALA A 176 14.61 7.22 -1.45
C ALA A 176 13.82 6.09 -0.75
N VAL A 177 12.48 6.17 -0.73
CA VAL A 177 11.62 5.17 -0.12
C VAL A 177 11.62 3.91 -0.98
N CYS A 178 11.84 2.76 -0.34
CA CYS A 178 11.60 1.46 -0.95
C CYS A 178 10.20 1.02 -0.55
N TYR A 179 9.39 0.67 -1.55
CA TYR A 179 8.01 0.21 -1.38
C TYR A 179 7.90 -1.29 -1.62
N ALA A 180 6.85 -1.87 -1.05
CA ALA A 180 6.49 -3.25 -1.26
C ALA A 180 4.96 -3.42 -1.30
N TRP A 181 4.52 -4.43 -2.01
CA TRP A 181 3.15 -4.93 -1.92
C TRP A 181 3.07 -5.98 -0.83
N PHE A 182 2.20 -5.74 0.15
CA PHE A 182 1.90 -6.69 1.22
C PHE A 182 0.54 -7.32 0.92
N ILE A 183 0.52 -8.64 0.74
CA ILE A 183 -0.68 -9.37 0.33
C ILE A 183 -1.08 -10.33 1.46
N TRP A 184 -2.21 -10.05 2.08
CA TRP A 184 -2.91 -10.96 2.98
C TRP A 184 -3.98 -11.73 2.21
N GLU A 185 -4.30 -12.92 2.71
CA GLU A 185 -5.43 -13.72 2.26
C GLU A 185 -6.22 -14.13 3.51
N LYS A 186 -7.53 -13.87 3.54
CA LYS A 186 -8.34 -14.17 4.72
C LYS A 186 -8.36 -15.68 4.97
N GLY A 187 -7.99 -16.08 6.18
CA GLY A 187 -7.87 -17.48 6.59
C GLY A 187 -6.46 -18.07 6.45
N PHE A 188 -5.49 -17.31 5.92
CA PHE A 188 -4.10 -17.75 5.86
C PHE A 188 -3.42 -17.75 7.25
N SER A 189 -2.70 -18.83 7.57
CA SER A 189 -1.97 -19.00 8.83
C SER A 189 -0.55 -19.59 8.64
N GLY A 190 0.01 -19.46 7.44
CA GLY A 190 1.32 -20.02 7.10
C GLY A 190 2.47 -19.03 7.20
N GLU A 191 3.62 -19.41 6.64
CA GLU A 191 4.81 -18.56 6.55
C GLU A 191 4.69 -17.53 5.42
N THR A 192 5.11 -16.30 5.69
CA THR A 192 5.15 -15.23 4.68
C THR A 192 6.20 -15.52 3.62
N LYS A 193 5.81 -15.55 2.34
CA LYS A 193 6.76 -15.58 1.22
C LYS A 193 7.26 -14.16 0.91
N LEU A 194 8.57 -13.98 0.91
CA LEU A 194 9.23 -12.75 0.46
C LEU A 194 9.76 -12.93 -0.97
N GLY A 195 9.61 -11.91 -1.81
CA GLY A 195 10.20 -11.87 -3.14
C GLY A 195 10.42 -10.44 -3.64
N TRP A 196 11.06 -10.30 -4.79
CA TRP A 196 11.35 -9.03 -5.44
C TRP A 196 10.70 -8.95 -6.81
N PHE A 197 10.35 -7.75 -7.24
CA PHE A 197 9.83 -7.47 -8.56
C PHE A 197 10.46 -6.19 -9.11
N ASN A 198 10.44 -6.08 -10.45
CA ASN A 198 11.02 -5.00 -11.26
C ASN A 198 12.53 -4.76 -11.11
#